data_AF-I1H2G9-F1
#
_entry.id   AF-I1H2G9-F1
#
_cell.length_a   1.000
_cell.length_b   1.000
_cell.length_c   1.000
_cell.angle_alpha   90.00
_cell.angle_beta   90.00
_cell.angle_gamma   90.00
#
_symmetry.space_group_name_H-M   'P 1'
#
loop_
_entity.id
_entity.type
_entity.pdbx_description
1 polymer ?
#
loop_
_entity_poly.entity_id
_entity_poly.type
_entity_poly.pdbx_seq_one_letter_code
_entity_poly.pdbx_strand_id
1 'polypeptide(L)'
;MSRSDTKHIDDSEATSRAKADHLRRPIGKKAEKERQCRGKNASSIDDSSIVMALNHVFSKRREVEEAREMARQSREMSREMARQSRELSREAGKRERYAGLHAIEQRKVEIQEVSHEMEIMNKDLSSMDEDQQEYYKMLRRDIIARQSKR
;
A
#
# COMPACT_ATOMS: atom_id res chain seq x y z
N MET A 1 57.48 10.37 110.53
CA MET A 1 56.48 9.27 110.49
C MET A 1 55.12 9.86 110.83
N SER A 2 54.23 9.96 109.86
CA SER A 2 52.77 9.88 110.05
C SER A 2 52.13 9.83 108.65
N ARG A 3 51.29 8.82 108.48
CA ARG A 3 50.55 8.42 107.28
C ARG A 3 49.25 9.22 107.15
N SER A 4 48.73 9.28 105.90
CA SER A 4 47.32 9.09 105.50
C SER A 4 46.23 10.02 106.07
N ASP A 5 45.19 10.48 105.38
CA ASP A 5 44.57 10.30 104.05
C ASP A 5 43.64 11.54 103.88
N THR A 6 43.16 11.95 102.70
CA THR A 6 41.87 11.45 102.16
C THR A 6 41.50 12.10 100.81
N LYS A 7 41.21 11.24 99.81
CA LYS A 7 40.02 11.24 98.89
C LYS A 7 39.90 12.37 97.81
N HIS A 8 39.54 12.16 96.52
CA HIS A 8 39.10 11.00 95.71
C HIS A 8 38.75 11.47 94.24
N ILE A 9 39.09 10.65 93.21
CA ILE A 9 38.58 10.47 91.79
C ILE A 9 38.52 11.72 90.87
N ASP A 10 39.31 11.82 89.77
CA ASP A 10 39.18 11.19 88.42
C ASP A 10 37.81 11.48 87.73
N ASP A 11 37.71 11.83 86.45
CA ASP A 11 37.98 10.98 85.29
C ASP A 11 37.84 11.79 83.98
N SER A 12 38.69 11.45 83.00
CA SER A 12 38.35 11.09 81.60
C SER A 12 37.51 12.08 80.73
N GLU A 13 37.74 12.30 79.43
CA GLU A 13 38.17 11.41 78.36
C GLU A 13 38.37 12.24 77.07
N ALA A 14 39.18 11.72 76.14
CA ALA A 14 39.49 12.28 74.85
C ALA A 14 38.42 12.02 73.77
N THR A 15 38.12 13.01 72.90
CA THR A 15 37.66 12.86 71.49
C THR A 15 37.53 14.29 70.88
N SER A 16 37.70 14.64 69.61
CA SER A 16 37.78 13.93 68.32
C SER A 16 38.32 14.89 67.23
N ARG A 17 39.14 14.38 66.30
CA ARG A 17 39.70 15.06 65.12
C ARG A 17 38.71 15.04 63.94
N ALA A 18 37.54 15.68 64.07
CA ALA A 18 36.50 15.64 63.03
C ALA A 18 35.74 16.96 62.81
N LYS A 19 36.33 18.09 63.20
CA LYS A 19 35.67 19.41 63.13
C LYS A 19 36.59 20.50 62.55
N ALA A 20 37.44 20.22 61.57
CA ALA A 20 38.28 21.28 60.97
C ALA A 20 37.75 21.84 59.65
N ASP A 21 36.76 21.20 59.02
CA ASP A 21 36.34 21.56 57.65
C ASP A 21 35.27 22.66 57.59
N HIS A 22 34.65 22.96 58.74
CA HIS A 22 33.59 23.97 58.86
C HIS A 22 34.08 25.42 59.06
N LEU A 23 35.39 25.67 59.05
CA LEU A 23 35.99 27.01 59.20
C LEU A 23 36.52 27.60 57.88
N ARG A 24 36.30 26.94 56.74
CA ARG A 24 36.67 27.49 55.43
C ARG A 24 35.66 28.53 54.98
N ARG A 25 36.14 29.74 54.65
CA ARG A 25 35.33 30.79 54.03
C ARG A 25 34.69 30.25 52.74
N PRO A 26 33.40 30.52 52.47
CA PRO A 26 32.77 30.12 51.23
C PRO A 26 33.54 30.68 50.03
N ILE A 27 33.84 29.82 49.06
CA ILE A 27 34.44 30.25 47.79
C ILE A 27 33.41 31.16 47.11
N GLY A 28 33.77 32.41 46.88
CA GLY A 28 32.88 33.38 46.25
C GLY A 28 32.52 32.98 44.82
N LYS A 29 31.34 33.41 44.35
CA LYS A 29 30.78 33.03 43.05
C LYS A 29 31.73 33.19 41.85
N LYS A 30 32.66 34.16 41.88
CA LYS A 30 33.69 34.34 40.83
C LYS A 30 34.71 33.20 40.80
N ALA A 31 35.21 32.79 41.97
CA ALA A 31 36.20 31.73 42.08
C ALA A 31 35.58 30.33 41.86
N GLU A 32 34.29 30.16 42.17
CA GLU A 32 33.54 28.95 41.83
C GLU A 32 33.36 28.81 40.31
N LYS A 33 32.98 29.89 39.63
CA LYS A 33 32.86 29.93 38.17
C LYS A 33 34.20 29.69 37.48
N GLU A 34 35.29 30.25 38.02
CA GLU A 34 36.64 30.02 37.49
C GLU A 34 37.10 28.56 37.67
N ARG A 35 36.84 27.92 38.81
CA ARG A 35 37.12 26.47 39.00
C ARG A 35 36.29 25.60 38.05
N GLN A 36 35.02 25.96 37.80
CA GLN A 36 34.18 25.23 36.84
C GLN A 36 34.62 25.41 35.38
N CYS A 37 35.33 26.51 35.07
CA CYS A 37 35.89 26.77 33.75
C CYS A 37 37.28 26.16 33.54
N ARG A 38 38.06 25.95 34.62
CA ARG A 38 39.37 25.28 34.56
C ARG A 38 39.18 23.77 34.42
N GLY A 39 39.04 23.32 33.18
CA GLY A 39 38.88 21.92 32.79
C GLY A 39 38.09 21.72 31.49
N LYS A 40 37.46 22.77 30.97
CA LYS A 40 36.78 22.72 29.67
C LYS A 40 37.76 23.08 28.58
N ASN A 41 38.52 22.08 28.12
CA ASN A 41 39.26 22.18 26.87
C ASN A 41 38.22 22.34 25.76
N ALA A 42 38.01 23.57 25.28
CA ALA A 42 37.05 23.93 24.25
C ALA A 42 37.53 23.52 22.84
N SER A 43 37.80 22.22 22.66
CA SER A 43 38.35 21.68 21.41
C SER A 43 37.96 20.20 21.24
N SER A 44 36.66 19.87 21.32
CA SER A 44 36.12 18.55 20.91
C SER A 44 34.58 18.44 21.03
N ILE A 45 33.89 19.37 21.72
CA ILE A 45 32.50 19.14 22.16
C ILE A 45 31.43 19.40 21.09
N ASP A 46 31.75 20.17 20.04
CA ASP A 46 30.76 20.61 19.05
C ASP A 46 30.66 19.69 17.83
N ASP A 47 31.75 19.10 17.36
CA ASP A 47 31.70 18.30 16.12
C ASP A 47 30.90 17.01 16.27
N SER A 48 31.03 16.31 17.40
CA SER A 48 30.30 15.06 17.66
C SER A 48 28.79 15.30 17.83
N SER A 49 28.40 16.39 18.52
CA SER A 49 27.00 16.77 18.71
C SER A 49 26.35 17.23 17.40
N ILE A 50 27.07 18.03 16.61
CA ILE A 50 26.61 18.51 15.29
C ILE A 50 26.44 17.35 14.32
N VAL A 51 27.41 16.41 14.25
CA VAL A 51 27.32 15.22 13.38
C VAL A 51 26.13 14.33 13.77
N MET A 52 25.91 14.12 15.08
CA MET A 52 24.74 13.36 15.57
C MET A 52 23.41 14.04 15.21
N ALA A 53 23.32 15.36 15.37
CA ALA A 53 22.12 16.13 15.02
C ALA A 53 21.85 16.11 13.51
N LEU A 54 22.88 16.26 12.69
CA LEU A 54 22.77 16.17 11.23
C LEU A 54 22.33 14.78 10.78
N ASN A 55 22.93 13.71 11.33
CA ASN A 55 22.53 12.34 11.05
C ASN A 55 21.05 12.10 11.38
N HIS A 56 20.58 12.60 12.53
CA HIS A 56 19.17 12.51 12.91
C HIS A 56 18.24 13.22 11.91
N VAL A 57 18.63 14.41 11.44
CA VAL A 57 17.85 15.16 10.44
C VAL A 57 17.82 14.42 9.10
N PHE A 58 18.95 13.86 8.65
CA PHE A 58 19.02 13.09 7.41
C PHE A 58 18.22 11.79 7.49
N SER A 59 18.29 11.05 8.61
CA SER A 59 17.49 9.85 8.83
C SER A 59 16.00 10.15 8.81
N LYS A 60 15.56 11.17 9.56
CA LYS A 60 14.15 11.61 9.55
C LYS A 60 13.69 12.08 8.17
N ARG A 61 14.57 12.76 7.42
CA ARG A 61 14.26 13.19 6.06
C ARG A 61 14.04 11.99 5.14
N ARG A 62 14.88 10.97 5.26
CA ARG A 62 14.75 9.70 4.51
C ARG A 62 13.45 8.98 4.84
N GLU A 63 13.13 8.82 6.12
CA GLU A 63 11.87 8.19 6.56
C GLU A 63 10.64 8.92 6.00
N VAL A 64 10.64 10.26 6.03
CA VAL A 64 9.54 11.07 5.47
C VAL A 64 9.46 10.94 3.94
N GLU A 65 10.60 10.83 3.26
CA GLU A 65 10.65 10.65 1.81
C GLU A 65 10.13 9.27 1.39
N GLU A 66 10.56 8.20 2.08
CA GLU A 66 10.05 6.84 1.88
C GLU A 66 8.54 6.77 2.16
N ALA A 67 8.06 7.36 3.26
CA ALA A 67 6.63 7.41 3.56
C ALA A 67 5.83 8.17 2.48
N ARG A 68 6.40 9.26 1.92
CA ARG A 68 5.78 10.00 0.82
C ARG A 68 5.77 9.20 -0.48
N GLU A 69 6.82 8.44 -0.77
CA GLU A 69 6.89 7.59 -1.94
C GLU A 69 5.88 6.45 -1.85
N MET A 70 5.81 5.75 -0.71
CA MET A 70 4.80 4.73 -0.46
C MET A 70 3.37 5.28 -0.58
N ALA A 71 3.12 6.49 -0.07
CA ALA A 71 1.83 7.15 -0.23
C ALA A 71 1.51 7.49 -1.69
N ARG A 72 2.51 7.90 -2.49
CA ARG A 72 2.36 8.16 -3.93
C ARG A 72 2.06 6.86 -4.68
N GLN A 73 2.83 5.81 -4.43
CA GLN A 73 2.63 4.48 -5.04
C GLN A 73 1.25 3.92 -4.69
N SER A 74 0.85 3.97 -3.42
CA SER A 74 -0.49 3.53 -2.98
C SER A 74 -1.62 4.29 -3.70
N ARG A 75 -1.47 5.62 -3.86
CA ARG A 75 -2.42 6.45 -4.59
C ARG A 75 -2.45 6.12 -6.08
N GLU A 76 -1.30 5.82 -6.67
CA GLU A 76 -1.17 5.43 -8.07
C GLU A 76 -1.82 4.06 -8.33
N MET A 77 -1.53 3.06 -7.51
CA MET A 77 -2.18 1.74 -7.56
C MET A 77 -3.71 1.87 -7.45
N SER A 78 -4.20 2.71 -6.53
CA SER A 78 -5.65 2.95 -6.39
C SER A 78 -6.25 3.58 -7.65
N ARG A 79 -5.53 4.51 -8.30
CA ARG A 79 -5.96 5.12 -9.55
C ARG A 79 -5.93 4.13 -10.71
N GLU A 80 -4.92 3.28 -10.77
CA GLU A 80 -4.79 2.26 -11.79
C GLU A 80 -5.91 1.22 -11.69
N MET A 81 -6.20 0.73 -10.48
CA MET A 81 -7.34 -0.16 -10.24
C MET A 81 -8.68 0.48 -10.66
N ALA A 82 -8.87 1.77 -10.38
CA ALA A 82 -10.06 2.50 -10.83
C ALA A 82 -10.12 2.65 -12.36
N ARG A 83 -8.98 2.83 -13.04
CA ARG A 83 -8.91 2.85 -14.52
C ARG A 83 -9.24 1.49 -15.11
N GLN A 84 -8.62 0.42 -14.60
CA GLN A 84 -8.86 -0.95 -15.04
C GLN A 84 -10.34 -1.33 -14.85
N SER A 85 -10.94 -1.01 -13.70
CA SER A 85 -12.36 -1.26 -13.46
C SER A 85 -13.25 -0.58 -14.50
N ARG A 86 -13.01 0.70 -14.82
CA ARG A 86 -13.74 1.44 -15.87
C ARG A 86 -13.54 0.84 -17.25
N GLU A 87 -12.33 0.39 -17.55
CA GLU A 87 -12.00 -0.24 -18.82
C GLU A 87 -12.71 -1.59 -18.99
N LEU A 88 -12.69 -2.43 -17.96
CA LEU A 88 -13.44 -3.69 -17.94
C LEU A 88 -14.94 -3.46 -18.15
N SER A 89 -15.54 -2.46 -17.50
CA SER A 89 -16.96 -2.13 -17.71
C SER A 89 -17.23 -1.68 -19.15
N ARG A 90 -16.34 -0.86 -19.74
CA ARG A 90 -16.47 -0.42 -21.15
C ARG A 90 -16.32 -1.59 -22.11
N GLU A 91 -15.38 -2.50 -21.85
CA GLU A 91 -15.13 -3.66 -22.68
C GLU A 91 -16.29 -4.66 -22.59
N ALA A 92 -16.81 -4.93 -21.39
CA ALA A 92 -18.00 -5.76 -21.21
C ALA A 92 -19.19 -5.22 -22.01
N GLY A 93 -19.46 -3.91 -21.94
CA GLY A 93 -20.52 -3.28 -22.73
C GLY A 93 -20.28 -3.32 -24.24
N LYS A 94 -19.03 -3.31 -24.71
CA LYS A 94 -18.71 -3.55 -26.13
C LYS A 94 -19.01 -5.00 -26.53
N ARG A 95 -18.54 -5.97 -25.74
CA ARG A 95 -18.75 -7.41 -26.00
C ARG A 95 -20.23 -7.75 -26.05
N GLU A 96 -21.03 -7.22 -25.12
CA GLU A 96 -22.47 -7.42 -25.10
C GLU A 96 -23.15 -6.89 -26.37
N ARG A 97 -22.78 -5.68 -26.82
CA ARG A 97 -23.29 -5.12 -28.09
C ARG A 97 -22.90 -5.98 -29.29
N TYR A 98 -21.66 -6.43 -29.36
CA TYR A 98 -21.22 -7.31 -30.45
C TYR A 98 -21.96 -8.64 -30.45
N ALA A 99 -22.13 -9.26 -29.28
CA ALA A 99 -22.89 -10.50 -29.15
C ALA A 99 -24.36 -10.31 -29.57
N GLY A 100 -25.00 -9.22 -29.16
CA GLY A 100 -26.36 -8.89 -29.57
C GLY A 100 -26.50 -8.68 -31.08
N LEU A 101 -25.58 -7.92 -31.69
CA LEU A 101 -25.56 -7.72 -33.15
C LEU A 101 -25.35 -9.03 -33.90
N HIS A 102 -24.44 -9.87 -33.41
CA HIS A 102 -24.19 -11.18 -34.01
C HIS A 102 -25.42 -12.09 -33.93
N ALA A 103 -26.12 -12.13 -32.80
CA ALA A 103 -27.35 -12.90 -32.65
C ALA A 103 -28.47 -12.41 -33.59
N ILE A 104 -28.59 -11.10 -33.79
CA ILE A 104 -29.54 -10.52 -34.75
C ILE A 104 -29.18 -10.94 -36.17
N GLU A 105 -27.91 -10.87 -36.56
CA GLU A 105 -27.47 -11.26 -37.91
C GLU A 105 -27.70 -12.76 -38.16
N GLN A 106 -27.39 -13.61 -37.18
CA GLN A 106 -27.69 -15.05 -37.27
C GLN A 106 -29.17 -15.30 -37.48
N ARG A 107 -30.03 -14.67 -36.66
CA ARG A 107 -31.48 -14.80 -36.80
C ARG A 107 -31.99 -14.31 -38.14
N LYS A 108 -31.38 -13.25 -38.69
CA LYS A 108 -31.73 -12.74 -40.03
C LYS A 108 -31.38 -13.75 -41.12
N VAL A 109 -30.20 -14.38 -41.04
CA VAL A 109 -29.81 -15.46 -41.96
C VAL A 109 -30.79 -16.64 -41.86
N GLU A 110 -31.13 -17.08 -40.64
CA GLU A 110 -32.11 -18.15 -40.43
C GLU A 110 -33.48 -17.83 -41.03
N ILE A 111 -33.98 -16.61 -40.81
CA ILE A 111 -35.26 -16.16 -41.38
C ILE A 111 -35.20 -16.15 -42.91
N GLN A 112 -34.09 -15.70 -43.50
CA GLN A 112 -33.91 -15.70 -44.95
C GLN A 112 -33.86 -17.12 -45.51
N GLU A 113 -33.15 -18.04 -44.87
CA GLU A 113 -33.12 -19.45 -45.26
C GLU A 113 -34.52 -20.06 -45.22
N VAL A 114 -35.25 -19.89 -44.11
CA VAL A 114 -36.62 -20.39 -43.97
C VAL A 114 -37.55 -19.77 -45.00
N SER A 115 -37.42 -18.47 -45.26
CA SER A 115 -38.21 -17.78 -46.28
C SER A 115 -37.96 -18.37 -47.68
N HIS A 116 -36.71 -18.64 -48.03
CA HIS A 116 -36.37 -19.22 -49.32
C HIS A 116 -36.81 -20.68 -49.46
N GLU A 117 -36.64 -21.48 -48.39
CA GLU A 117 -37.17 -22.84 -48.35
C GLU A 117 -38.69 -22.87 -48.54
N MET A 118 -39.40 -21.94 -47.89
CA MET A 118 -40.85 -21.81 -48.03
C MET A 118 -41.26 -21.39 -49.44
N GLU A 119 -40.50 -20.50 -50.09
CA GLU A 119 -40.71 -20.15 -51.50
C GLU A 119 -40.59 -21.38 -52.41
N ILE A 120 -39.56 -22.21 -52.22
CA ILE A 120 -39.34 -23.46 -52.95
C ILE A 120 -40.50 -24.44 -52.71
N MET A 121 -40.91 -24.61 -51.46
CA MET A 121 -42.00 -25.51 -51.06
C MET A 121 -43.35 -25.09 -51.64
N ASN A 122 -43.61 -23.78 -51.73
CA ASN A 122 -44.89 -23.22 -52.20
C ASN A 122 -44.94 -22.94 -53.71
N LYS A 123 -43.81 -23.06 -54.43
CA LYS A 123 -43.76 -22.81 -55.88
C LYS A 123 -44.78 -23.67 -56.65
N ASP A 124 -45.62 -23.08 -57.50
CA ASP A 124 -46.41 -23.89 -58.41
C ASP A 124 -45.53 -24.43 -59.54
N LEU A 125 -45.56 -25.74 -59.74
CA LEU A 125 -44.78 -26.45 -60.75
C LEU A 125 -45.57 -26.67 -62.04
N SER A 126 -46.89 -26.42 -62.04
CA SER A 126 -47.78 -26.72 -63.18
C SER A 126 -47.41 -25.99 -64.47
N SER A 127 -46.77 -24.82 -64.34
CA SER A 127 -46.36 -23.95 -65.45
C SER A 127 -44.91 -24.17 -65.92
N MET A 128 -44.17 -25.08 -65.27
CA MET A 128 -42.75 -25.32 -65.53
C MET A 128 -42.55 -26.55 -66.42
N ASP A 129 -41.42 -26.59 -67.15
CA ASP A 129 -41.02 -27.76 -67.94
C ASP A 129 -40.59 -28.95 -67.05
N GLU A 130 -40.51 -30.15 -67.62
CA GLU A 130 -40.32 -31.40 -66.88
C GLU A 130 -38.99 -31.41 -66.08
N ASP A 131 -37.92 -30.90 -66.67
CA ASP A 131 -36.60 -30.81 -66.03
C ASP A 131 -36.63 -29.85 -64.83
N GLN A 132 -37.27 -28.68 -64.98
CA GLN A 132 -37.47 -27.73 -63.90
C GLN A 132 -38.33 -28.31 -62.78
N GLN A 133 -39.41 -29.02 -63.12
CA GLN A 133 -40.25 -29.67 -62.13
C GLN A 133 -39.47 -30.71 -61.33
N GLU A 134 -38.63 -31.51 -61.98
CA GLU A 134 -37.81 -32.52 -61.32
C GLU A 134 -36.78 -31.88 -60.38
N TYR A 135 -36.12 -30.80 -60.83
CA TYR A 135 -35.19 -30.02 -60.01
C TYR A 135 -35.84 -29.49 -58.72
N TYR A 136 -37.01 -28.86 -58.82
CA TYR A 136 -37.72 -28.35 -57.64
C TYR A 136 -38.26 -29.48 -56.74
N LYS A 137 -38.70 -30.61 -57.31
CA LYS A 137 -39.09 -31.79 -56.53
C LYS A 137 -37.92 -32.34 -55.72
N MET A 138 -36.72 -32.39 -56.30
CA MET A 138 -35.49 -32.79 -55.61
C MET A 138 -35.17 -31.82 -54.46
N LEU A 139 -35.15 -30.52 -54.72
CA LEU A 139 -34.91 -29.49 -53.69
C LEU A 139 -35.90 -29.61 -52.50
N ARG A 140 -37.19 -29.83 -52.77
CA ARG A 140 -38.20 -30.03 -51.73
C ARG A 140 -37.90 -31.24 -50.86
N ARG A 141 -37.50 -32.36 -51.46
CA ARG A 141 -37.10 -33.57 -50.71
C ARG A 141 -35.91 -33.28 -49.80
N ASP A 142 -34.91 -32.56 -50.29
CA ASP A 142 -33.73 -32.18 -49.51
C ASP A 142 -34.11 -31.27 -48.34
N ILE A 143 -34.98 -30.28 -48.56
CA ILE A 143 -35.51 -29.40 -47.50
C ILE A 143 -36.24 -30.22 -46.43
N ILE A 144 -37.17 -31.09 -46.83
CA ILE A 144 -37.91 -31.96 -45.91
C ILE A 144 -36.95 -32.87 -45.12
N ALA A 145 -35.94 -33.43 -45.78
CA ALA A 145 -34.95 -34.30 -45.14
C ALA A 145 -34.06 -33.55 -44.12
N ARG A 146 -33.69 -32.29 -44.40
CA ARG A 146 -32.95 -31.44 -43.45
C ARG A 146 -33.82 -31.07 -42.25
N GLN A 147 -35.08 -30.71 -42.47
CA GLN A 147 -36.02 -30.35 -41.41
C GLN A 147 -36.37 -31.54 -40.52
N SER A 148 -36.46 -32.75 -41.08
CA SER A 148 -36.70 -33.98 -40.30
C SER A 148 -35.54 -34.38 -39.37
N LYS A 149 -34.34 -33.81 -39.55
CA LYS A 149 -33.14 -34.12 -38.76
C LYS A 149 -32.81 -33.06 -37.71
N ARG A 150 -33.45 -31.89 -37.78
CA ARG A 150 -33.32 -30.81 -36.78
C ARG A 150 -34.29 -31.08 -35.63
#